data_AF-A0A3B0WLG3-F1
#
_entry.id   AF-A0A3B0WLG3-F1
#
_cell.length_a   1.000
_cell.length_b   1.000
_cell.length_c   1.000
_cell.angle_alpha   90.00
_cell.angle_beta   90.00
_cell.angle_gamma   90.00
#
_symmetry.space_group_name_H-M   'P 1'
#
loop_
_entity.id
_entity.type
_entity.pdbx_description
1 polymer ?
#
loop_
_entity_poly.entity_id
_entity_poly.type
_entity_poly.pdbx_seq_one_letter_code
_entity_poly.pdbx_strand_id
1 'polypeptide(L)'
;MKINLRNKLRLSAVLLITGLFSVEAGADAAANQAALDTGIIWIQTQQNLDGSWGNDANIRFSTTATVVDALEASNEFSAAYFSGLAWLENHSADNVDYLSRRISILSDRGNNILTDLADLQSQSQATQNGWGLSAIYQSSALDSSIALSALIVAGDIAGQTSVITYLLATQNGDGGWSLNNTVSSDYWISTQVLSSLEQIAVPSAPTIIAINNAATYVATVTIAANSLALSQSILALHKNQGLTPTVDTLITELLSRQTAGSWGDAYITASAMRALSAALGTDADSYSDRAGVIDQTLRSTINGQLGKNAFDNLTLGEILRITTLDLRSVTITDLNGLENATNLTEIKVNSATDISAVAGLPGVSILVDSDVDDIADASDNCPAVANNDQANLDGDAFGDLCDDDIDGDGFTVAQGDLDDYDPNVFPGSVVTDGDVNGNGAINAGDLILMQRHVLGLVTLDASSVTRGDLYPAGTGDGVLTIQDLLLLQKLILNN
;
A
#
# COMPACT_ATOMS: atom_id res chain seq x y z
N MET A 1 -34.35 -8.48 20.93
CA MET A 1 -33.90 -9.08 22.21
C MET A 1 -33.07 -10.33 21.90
N LYS A 2 -31.76 -10.23 22.19
CA LYS A 2 -30.79 -11.29 22.54
C LYS A 2 -30.50 -12.45 21.54
N ILE A 3 -29.38 -12.30 20.84
CA ILE A 3 -28.16 -13.14 20.93
C ILE A 3 -28.32 -14.50 21.63
N ASN A 4 -27.94 -15.60 20.96
CA ASN A 4 -26.92 -16.51 21.53
C ASN A 4 -26.18 -17.39 20.50
N LEU A 5 -24.84 -17.34 20.62
CA LEU A 5 -23.84 -18.21 20.02
C LEU A 5 -24.06 -19.69 20.36
N ARG A 6 -23.61 -20.60 19.48
CA ARG A 6 -22.59 -21.60 19.88
C ARG A 6 -21.89 -22.30 18.70
N ASN A 7 -20.58 -22.23 18.83
CA ASN A 7 -19.47 -22.63 17.98
C ASN A 7 -19.16 -24.14 17.96
N LYS A 8 -18.37 -24.50 16.93
CA LYS A 8 -17.22 -25.44 16.89
C LYS A 8 -17.44 -26.96 16.97
N LEU A 9 -17.04 -27.65 15.90
CA LEU A 9 -16.02 -28.73 15.91
C LEU A 9 -15.74 -29.21 14.46
N ARG A 10 -14.60 -28.80 13.88
CA ARG A 10 -13.86 -29.63 12.92
C ARG A 10 -12.42 -29.70 13.40
N LEU A 11 -12.07 -30.89 13.85
CA LEU A 11 -10.77 -31.32 14.33
C LEU A 11 -9.84 -31.45 13.11
N SER A 12 -8.78 -30.65 13.06
CA SER A 12 -7.53 -31.02 12.40
C SER A 12 -6.44 -30.90 13.46
N ALA A 13 -5.65 -31.96 13.61
CA ALA A 13 -4.69 -32.14 14.69
C ALA A 13 -3.65 -31.02 14.72
N VAL A 14 -3.75 -30.15 15.73
CA VAL A 14 -2.70 -29.22 16.15
C VAL A 14 -1.80 -29.99 17.10
N LEU A 15 -0.56 -30.26 16.67
CA LEU A 15 0.52 -30.59 17.58
C LEU A 15 0.86 -29.29 18.33
N LEU A 16 0.49 -29.21 19.61
CA LEU A 16 0.91 -28.12 20.50
C LEU A 16 2.44 -28.14 20.65
N ILE A 17 3.10 -27.10 20.17
CA ILE A 17 4.31 -26.57 20.80
C ILE A 17 3.95 -25.17 21.27
N THR A 18 3.76 -25.03 22.59
CA THR A 18 3.79 -23.75 23.27
C THR A 18 5.23 -23.24 23.25
N GLY A 19 5.56 -22.44 22.26
CA GLY A 19 6.71 -21.54 22.24
C GLY A 19 6.18 -20.12 22.09
N LEU A 20 6.76 -19.18 22.83
CA LEU A 20 6.53 -17.75 22.60
C LEU A 20 6.68 -17.45 21.10
N PHE A 21 5.71 -16.77 20.49
CA PHE A 21 5.89 -16.21 19.16
C PHE A 21 6.95 -15.11 19.26
N SER A 22 8.19 -15.49 19.04
CA SER A 22 9.32 -14.60 18.78
C SER A 22 9.76 -14.91 17.36
N VAL A 23 9.62 -13.90 16.50
CA VAL A 23 10.28 -13.64 15.20
C VAL A 23 11.06 -14.81 14.60
N GLU A 24 10.62 -15.35 13.46
CA GLU A 24 11.44 -16.20 12.59
C GLU A 24 11.03 -15.95 11.13
N ALA A 25 11.92 -15.70 10.15
CA ALA A 25 13.36 -15.50 10.20
C ALA A 25 13.84 -14.77 8.92
N GLY A 26 15.08 -14.27 8.97
CA GLY A 26 15.81 -13.72 7.84
C GLY A 26 17.01 -12.94 8.38
N ALA A 27 18.23 -13.30 8.01
CA ALA A 27 19.43 -12.51 8.27
C ALA A 27 19.17 -11.00 8.05
N ASP A 28 19.60 -10.16 9.01
CA ASP A 28 19.50 -8.69 9.06
C ASP A 28 18.72 -8.07 7.89
N ALA A 29 17.40 -7.87 8.07
CA ALA A 29 16.53 -7.29 7.04
C ALA A 29 17.09 -5.96 6.48
N ALA A 30 17.82 -5.20 7.29
CA ALA A 30 18.50 -3.99 6.84
C ALA A 30 19.68 -4.31 5.89
N ALA A 31 20.44 -5.37 6.14
CA ALA A 31 21.49 -5.83 5.24
C ALA A 31 20.94 -6.38 3.92
N ASN A 32 19.82 -7.14 3.96
CA ASN A 32 19.13 -7.59 2.76
C ASN A 32 18.64 -6.41 1.91
N GLN A 33 18.02 -5.41 2.56
CA GLN A 33 17.55 -4.20 1.88
C GLN A 33 18.71 -3.40 1.29
N ALA A 34 19.79 -3.17 2.05
CA ALA A 34 20.95 -2.43 1.55
C ALA A 34 21.64 -3.13 0.35
N ALA A 35 21.73 -4.47 0.39
CA ALA A 35 22.24 -5.24 -0.73
C ALA A 35 21.31 -5.15 -1.95
N LEU A 36 19.99 -5.23 -1.74
CA LEU A 36 19.00 -5.06 -2.79
C LEU A 36 19.09 -3.68 -3.45
N ASP A 37 19.14 -2.61 -2.65
CA ASP A 37 19.23 -1.22 -3.14
C ASP A 37 20.46 -1.00 -4.03
N THR A 38 21.62 -1.52 -3.61
CA THR A 38 22.85 -1.43 -4.40
C THR A 38 22.80 -2.31 -5.67
N GLY A 39 22.08 -3.44 -5.61
CA GLY A 39 21.73 -4.28 -6.76
C GLY A 39 20.90 -3.56 -7.81
N ILE A 40 19.85 -2.87 -7.37
CA ILE A 40 18.98 -2.04 -8.22
C ILE A 40 19.78 -0.95 -8.92
N ILE A 41 20.60 -0.21 -8.17
CA ILE A 41 21.45 0.83 -8.76
C ILE A 41 22.37 0.23 -9.83
N TRP A 42 23.02 -0.90 -9.52
CA TRP A 42 23.92 -1.52 -10.48
C TRP A 42 23.19 -1.99 -11.74
N ILE A 43 22.08 -2.74 -11.61
CA ILE A 43 21.40 -3.33 -12.76
C ILE A 43 20.87 -2.28 -13.73
N GLN A 44 20.41 -1.12 -13.22
CA GLN A 44 19.95 -0.01 -14.04
C GLN A 44 21.07 0.57 -14.92
N THR A 45 22.32 0.57 -14.44
CA THR A 45 23.48 1.01 -15.25
C THR A 45 23.87 0.03 -16.35
N GLN A 46 23.39 -1.22 -16.29
CA GLN A 46 23.71 -2.26 -17.27
C GLN A 46 22.70 -2.35 -18.42
N GLN A 47 21.70 -1.47 -18.46
CA GLN A 47 20.70 -1.48 -19.52
C GLN A 47 21.33 -1.04 -20.85
N ASN A 48 21.05 -1.80 -21.91
CA ASN A 48 21.43 -1.46 -23.27
C ASN A 48 20.59 -0.27 -23.77
N LEU A 49 21.07 0.44 -24.80
CA LEU A 49 20.35 1.59 -25.38
C LEU A 49 18.97 1.23 -25.97
N ASP A 50 18.73 -0.04 -26.29
CA ASP A 50 17.44 -0.52 -26.78
C ASP A 50 16.45 -0.86 -25.65
N GLY A 51 16.87 -0.80 -24.37
CA GLY A 51 16.07 -1.15 -23.21
C GLY A 51 16.29 -2.59 -22.69
N SER A 52 17.04 -3.42 -23.41
CA SER A 52 17.33 -4.81 -23.00
C SER A 52 18.45 -4.92 -21.97
N TRP A 53 18.57 -6.10 -21.35
CA TRP A 53 19.74 -6.51 -20.60
C TRP A 53 20.37 -7.77 -21.17
N GLY A 54 21.70 -7.86 -21.02
CA GLY A 54 22.50 -8.97 -21.51
C GLY A 54 23.15 -8.68 -22.87
N ASN A 55 24.36 -9.21 -23.05
CA ASN A 55 25.17 -9.01 -24.26
C ASN A 55 25.09 -10.17 -25.25
N ASP A 56 24.72 -11.36 -24.78
CA ASP A 56 24.58 -12.55 -25.62
C ASP A 56 23.17 -12.61 -26.21
N ALA A 57 23.08 -12.57 -27.54
CA ALA A 57 21.82 -12.62 -28.26
C ALA A 57 20.98 -13.87 -27.94
N ASN A 58 21.60 -14.99 -27.56
CA ASN A 58 20.92 -16.26 -27.27
C ASN A 58 20.22 -16.29 -25.92
N ILE A 59 20.56 -15.39 -24.99
CA ILE A 59 19.96 -15.33 -23.65
C ILE A 59 19.49 -13.92 -23.29
N ARG A 60 19.58 -12.95 -24.20
CA ARG A 60 19.17 -11.56 -23.97
C ARG A 60 17.68 -11.45 -23.65
N PHE A 61 16.83 -12.25 -24.27
CA PHE A 61 15.40 -12.24 -23.97
C PHE A 61 15.13 -12.72 -22.55
N SER A 62 15.67 -13.90 -22.18
CA SER A 62 15.52 -14.44 -20.82
C SER A 62 16.19 -13.56 -19.77
N THR A 63 17.33 -12.93 -20.08
CA THR A 63 18.00 -11.95 -19.20
C THR A 63 17.16 -10.71 -19.00
N THR A 64 16.62 -10.12 -20.07
CA THR A 64 15.74 -8.95 -19.99
C THR A 64 14.49 -9.29 -19.19
N ALA A 65 13.87 -10.44 -19.44
CA ALA A 65 12.71 -10.92 -18.69
C ALA A 65 13.03 -11.07 -17.20
N THR A 66 14.11 -11.76 -16.83
CA THR A 66 14.51 -11.93 -15.43
C THR A 66 14.83 -10.59 -14.75
N VAL A 67 15.42 -9.62 -15.46
CA VAL A 67 15.70 -8.29 -14.91
C VAL A 67 14.41 -7.50 -14.68
N VAL A 68 13.48 -7.50 -15.63
CA VAL A 68 12.18 -6.83 -15.47
C VAL A 68 11.39 -7.43 -14.30
N ASP A 69 11.36 -8.76 -14.23
CA ASP A 69 10.76 -9.53 -13.13
C ASP A 69 11.44 -9.22 -11.77
N ALA A 70 12.77 -9.13 -11.74
CA ALA A 70 13.50 -8.75 -10.53
C ALA A 70 13.24 -7.32 -10.08
N LEU A 71 13.19 -6.36 -11.01
CA LEU A 71 12.86 -4.97 -10.70
C LEU A 71 11.44 -4.87 -10.15
N GLU A 72 10.48 -5.57 -10.76
CA GLU A 72 9.11 -5.67 -10.24
C GLU A 72 9.06 -6.30 -8.84
N ALA A 73 9.70 -7.44 -8.62
CA ALA A 73 9.79 -8.11 -7.32
C ALA A 73 10.47 -7.22 -6.24
N SER A 74 11.32 -6.29 -6.67
CA SER A 74 11.98 -5.31 -5.81
C SER A 74 11.16 -4.02 -5.65
N ASN A 75 9.97 -3.94 -6.26
CA ASN A 75 9.14 -2.75 -6.36
C ASN A 75 9.86 -1.54 -6.97
N GLU A 76 10.65 -1.75 -8.03
CA GLU A 76 11.37 -0.71 -8.73
C GLU A 76 10.76 -0.44 -10.11
N PHE A 77 9.87 0.56 -10.19
CA PHE A 77 9.20 0.98 -11.43
C PHE A 77 9.91 2.18 -12.07
N SER A 78 11.22 2.05 -12.30
CA SER A 78 12.01 3.11 -12.92
C SER A 78 11.83 3.19 -14.44
N ALA A 79 12.41 4.23 -15.06
CA ALA A 79 12.50 4.33 -16.51
C ALA A 79 13.17 3.10 -17.14
N ALA A 80 14.12 2.48 -16.44
CA ALA A 80 14.77 1.26 -16.88
C ALA A 80 13.77 0.09 -16.93
N TYR A 81 12.98 -0.11 -15.87
CA TYR A 81 11.93 -1.12 -15.82
C TYR A 81 10.95 -0.99 -17.01
N PHE A 82 10.39 0.21 -17.24
CA PHE A 82 9.45 0.43 -18.34
C PHE A 82 10.09 0.24 -19.72
N SER A 83 11.37 0.62 -19.88
CA SER A 83 12.10 0.39 -21.14
C SER A 83 12.32 -1.09 -21.42
N GLY A 84 12.59 -1.89 -20.37
CA GLY A 84 12.70 -3.34 -20.47
C GLY A 84 11.38 -4.02 -20.82
N LEU A 85 10.29 -3.59 -20.18
CA LEU A 85 8.94 -4.09 -20.47
C LEU A 85 8.57 -3.79 -21.93
N ALA A 86 8.76 -2.55 -22.38
CA ALA A 86 8.53 -2.17 -23.76
C ALA A 86 9.40 -2.96 -24.74
N TRP A 87 10.64 -3.29 -24.37
CA TRP A 87 11.49 -4.17 -25.18
C TRP A 87 10.87 -5.56 -25.31
N LEU A 88 10.43 -6.19 -24.21
CA LEU A 88 9.82 -7.53 -24.23
C LEU A 88 8.53 -7.59 -25.06
N GLU A 89 7.71 -6.54 -25.00
CA GLU A 89 6.48 -6.42 -25.80
C GLU A 89 6.75 -6.36 -27.31
N ASN A 90 7.86 -5.74 -27.71
CA ASN A 90 8.18 -5.45 -29.10
C ASN A 90 9.18 -6.44 -29.74
N HIS A 91 9.61 -7.47 -29.02
CA HIS A 91 10.56 -8.48 -29.51
C HIS A 91 9.92 -9.87 -29.60
N SER A 92 10.35 -10.65 -30.60
CA SER A 92 9.77 -11.97 -30.87
C SER A 92 10.11 -12.99 -29.78
N ALA A 93 9.11 -13.76 -29.35
CA ALA A 93 9.25 -14.87 -28.41
C ALA A 93 9.04 -16.19 -29.17
N ASP A 94 10.13 -16.75 -29.69
CA ASP A 94 10.06 -17.81 -30.71
C ASP A 94 10.17 -19.25 -30.14
N ASN A 95 10.20 -19.38 -28.82
CA ASN A 95 10.36 -20.66 -28.13
C ASN A 95 9.57 -20.69 -26.82
N VAL A 96 9.46 -21.87 -26.21
CA VAL A 96 8.67 -22.07 -24.99
C VAL A 96 9.16 -21.21 -23.82
N ASP A 97 10.47 -21.09 -23.62
CA ASP A 97 11.05 -20.28 -22.54
C ASP A 97 10.64 -18.81 -22.69
N TYR A 98 10.82 -18.24 -23.88
CA TYR A 98 10.53 -16.84 -24.15
C TYR A 98 9.04 -16.53 -24.08
N LEU A 99 8.20 -17.40 -24.65
CA LEU A 99 6.74 -17.26 -24.58
C LEU A 99 6.28 -17.30 -23.13
N SER A 100 6.76 -18.27 -22.37
CA SER A 100 6.34 -18.47 -20.98
C SER A 100 6.73 -17.27 -20.11
N ARG A 101 7.97 -16.79 -20.23
CA ARG A 101 8.41 -15.59 -19.50
C ARG A 101 7.64 -14.35 -19.89
N ARG A 102 7.34 -14.17 -21.18
CA ARG A 102 6.55 -13.02 -21.65
C ARG A 102 5.12 -13.08 -21.15
N ILE A 103 4.49 -14.25 -21.14
CA ILE A 103 3.15 -14.45 -20.55
C ILE A 103 3.16 -14.11 -19.07
N SER A 104 4.11 -14.66 -18.30
CA SER A 104 4.21 -14.39 -16.86
C SER A 104 4.34 -12.89 -16.57
N ILE A 105 5.16 -12.18 -17.33
CA ILE A 105 5.31 -10.73 -17.17
C ILE A 105 4.05 -9.98 -17.65
N LEU A 106 3.52 -10.27 -18.84
CA LEU A 106 2.45 -9.44 -19.41
C LEU A 106 1.06 -9.68 -18.80
N SER A 107 0.79 -10.87 -18.27
CA SER A 107 -0.55 -11.27 -17.81
C SER A 107 -1.07 -10.40 -16.66
N ASP A 108 -0.21 -10.06 -15.69
CA ASP A 108 -0.59 -9.26 -14.53
C ASP A 108 -0.81 -7.77 -14.83
N ARG A 109 -0.49 -7.35 -16.05
CA ARG A 109 -0.49 -5.95 -16.50
C ARG A 109 -1.70 -5.62 -17.40
N GLY A 110 -2.61 -6.57 -17.59
CA GLY A 110 -3.80 -6.40 -18.44
C GLY A 110 -3.48 -6.36 -19.94
N ASN A 111 -2.24 -6.65 -20.33
CA ASN A 111 -1.85 -6.81 -21.72
C ASN A 111 -2.54 -8.04 -22.34
N ASN A 112 -2.77 -7.99 -23.64
CA ASN A 112 -3.37 -9.12 -24.35
C ASN A 112 -2.34 -10.24 -24.57
N ILE A 113 -2.41 -11.28 -23.73
CA ILE A 113 -1.58 -12.48 -23.81
C ILE A 113 -2.16 -13.60 -24.69
N LEU A 114 -3.33 -13.39 -25.32
CA LEU A 114 -4.06 -14.49 -25.99
C LEU A 114 -3.27 -15.13 -27.13
N THR A 115 -2.53 -14.33 -27.89
CA THR A 115 -1.66 -14.83 -28.96
C THR A 115 -0.54 -15.69 -28.40
N ASP A 116 0.16 -15.19 -27.37
CA ASP A 116 1.27 -15.91 -26.74
C ASP A 116 0.82 -17.20 -26.10
N LEU A 117 -0.34 -17.18 -25.44
CA LEU A 117 -0.93 -18.37 -24.82
C LEU A 117 -1.31 -19.41 -25.89
N ALA A 118 -1.91 -18.99 -27.00
CA ALA A 118 -2.22 -19.89 -28.11
C ALA A 118 -0.94 -20.48 -28.72
N ASP A 119 0.09 -19.68 -28.91
CA ASP A 119 1.39 -20.12 -29.41
C ASP A 119 2.06 -21.09 -28.43
N LEU A 120 2.03 -20.80 -27.12
CA LEU A 120 2.55 -21.70 -26.09
C LEU A 120 1.80 -23.04 -26.09
N GLN A 121 0.47 -23.03 -26.14
CA GLN A 121 -0.35 -24.24 -26.21
C GLN A 121 -0.04 -25.07 -27.47
N SER A 122 0.20 -24.41 -28.60
CA SER A 122 0.56 -25.07 -29.86
C SER A 122 1.92 -25.79 -29.80
N GLN A 123 2.79 -25.40 -28.87
CA GLN A 123 4.11 -26.02 -28.66
C GLN A 123 4.07 -27.24 -27.72
N SER A 124 2.92 -27.56 -27.14
CA SER A 124 2.74 -28.76 -26.31
C SER A 124 2.90 -30.05 -27.12
N GLN A 125 3.54 -31.07 -26.53
CA GLN A 125 3.65 -32.39 -27.14
C GLN A 125 2.44 -33.25 -26.78
N ALA A 126 1.54 -33.46 -27.75
CA ALA A 126 0.29 -34.20 -27.55
C ALA A 126 0.45 -35.64 -27.03
N THR A 127 1.65 -36.24 -27.17
CA THR A 127 1.92 -37.62 -26.69
C THR A 127 2.57 -37.68 -25.32
N GLN A 128 3.14 -36.58 -24.84
CA GLN A 128 3.90 -36.51 -23.59
C GLN A 128 3.24 -35.60 -22.55
N ASN A 129 2.24 -34.79 -22.96
CA ASN A 129 1.55 -33.82 -22.11
C ASN A 129 2.51 -32.78 -21.47
N GLY A 130 3.68 -32.58 -22.06
CA GLY A 130 4.72 -31.65 -21.61
C GLY A 130 5.24 -30.76 -22.74
N TRP A 131 6.13 -29.84 -22.40
CA TRP A 131 6.78 -28.91 -23.33
C TRP A 131 8.27 -29.21 -23.41
N GLY A 132 8.83 -29.07 -24.61
CA GLY A 132 10.26 -28.95 -24.86
C GLY A 132 10.55 -27.56 -25.40
N LEU A 133 11.81 -27.24 -25.73
CA LEU A 133 12.19 -25.91 -26.25
C LEU A 133 11.27 -25.38 -27.38
N SER A 134 10.78 -26.27 -28.24
CA SER A 134 9.70 -26.00 -29.18
C SER A 134 8.97 -27.29 -29.59
N ALA A 135 7.94 -27.18 -30.44
CA ALA A 135 7.13 -28.32 -30.91
C ALA A 135 7.90 -29.45 -31.62
N ILE A 136 9.18 -29.26 -31.98
CA ILE A 136 10.02 -30.30 -32.58
C ILE A 136 10.94 -31.01 -31.57
N TYR A 137 11.03 -30.50 -30.34
CA TYR A 137 11.81 -31.09 -29.26
C TYR A 137 10.93 -31.95 -28.35
N GLN A 138 11.52 -33.00 -27.76
CA GLN A 138 10.85 -33.81 -26.76
C GLN A 138 10.55 -32.96 -25.51
N SER A 139 9.50 -33.34 -24.76
CA SER A 139 9.20 -32.68 -23.50
C SER A 139 10.37 -32.83 -22.53
N SER A 140 10.65 -31.77 -21.79
CA SER A 140 11.69 -31.71 -20.76
C SER A 140 11.10 -31.16 -19.48
N ALA A 141 11.65 -31.55 -18.33
CA ALA A 141 11.18 -31.02 -17.04
C ALA A 141 11.39 -29.50 -16.93
N LEU A 142 12.48 -28.97 -17.51
CA LEU A 142 12.80 -27.55 -17.50
C LEU A 142 11.81 -26.71 -18.31
N ASP A 143 11.59 -27.06 -19.59
CA ASP A 143 10.68 -26.29 -20.44
C ASP A 143 9.24 -26.42 -19.95
N SER A 144 8.86 -27.60 -19.46
CA SER A 144 7.56 -27.85 -18.86
C SER A 144 7.35 -27.04 -17.57
N SER A 145 8.35 -26.92 -16.69
CA SER A 145 8.20 -26.11 -15.47
C SER A 145 8.02 -24.63 -15.77
N ILE A 146 8.74 -24.10 -16.77
CA ILE A 146 8.60 -22.68 -17.14
C ILE A 146 7.22 -22.45 -17.79
N ALA A 147 6.76 -23.39 -18.64
CA ALA A 147 5.41 -23.36 -19.19
C ALA A 147 4.33 -23.45 -18.09
N LEU A 148 4.54 -24.25 -17.04
CA LEU A 148 3.59 -24.33 -15.92
C LEU A 148 3.37 -22.96 -15.27
N SER A 149 4.44 -22.22 -14.95
CA SER A 149 4.33 -20.87 -14.36
C SER A 149 3.50 -19.95 -15.24
N ALA A 150 3.75 -19.93 -16.55
CA ALA A 150 2.97 -19.14 -17.50
C ALA A 150 1.49 -19.54 -17.55
N LEU A 151 1.20 -20.84 -17.56
CA LEU A 151 -0.16 -21.37 -17.60
C LEU A 151 -0.94 -21.10 -16.29
N ILE A 152 -0.24 -21.06 -15.15
CA ILE A 152 -0.82 -20.65 -13.85
C ILE A 152 -1.28 -19.21 -13.92
N VAL A 153 -0.38 -18.29 -14.28
CA VAL A 153 -0.70 -16.85 -14.34
C VAL A 153 -1.74 -16.54 -15.41
N ALA A 154 -1.71 -17.25 -16.54
CA ALA A 154 -2.71 -17.11 -17.60
C ALA A 154 -4.08 -17.75 -17.27
N GLY A 155 -4.19 -18.50 -16.17
CA GLY A 155 -5.44 -19.18 -15.78
C GLY A 155 -5.83 -20.37 -16.65
N ASP A 156 -4.90 -20.97 -17.41
CA ASP A 156 -5.17 -22.15 -18.25
C ASP A 156 -5.13 -23.46 -17.45
N ILE A 157 -6.27 -23.81 -16.86
CA ILE A 157 -6.43 -25.02 -16.04
C ILE A 157 -6.15 -26.32 -16.82
N ALA A 158 -6.46 -26.36 -18.11
CA ALA A 158 -6.27 -27.57 -18.92
C ALA A 158 -4.78 -27.80 -19.21
N GLY A 159 -4.07 -26.74 -19.58
CA GLY A 159 -2.61 -26.76 -19.73
C GLY A 159 -1.91 -27.14 -18.43
N GLN A 160 -2.28 -26.51 -17.31
CA GLN A 160 -1.72 -26.81 -15.98
C GLN A 160 -1.85 -28.31 -15.63
N THR A 161 -3.04 -28.89 -15.82
CA THR A 161 -3.29 -30.31 -15.52
C THR A 161 -2.36 -31.24 -16.32
N SER A 162 -2.13 -30.90 -17.59
CA SER A 162 -1.26 -31.67 -18.49
C SER A 162 0.20 -31.63 -18.01
N VAL A 163 0.71 -30.42 -17.74
CA VAL A 163 2.10 -30.22 -17.28
C VAL A 163 2.35 -30.87 -15.93
N ILE A 164 1.45 -30.68 -14.97
CA ILE A 164 1.59 -31.27 -13.63
C ILE A 164 1.67 -32.79 -13.73
N THR A 165 0.84 -33.40 -14.58
CA THR A 165 0.88 -34.85 -14.81
C THR A 165 2.24 -35.30 -15.34
N TYR A 166 2.81 -34.56 -16.29
CA TYR A 166 4.14 -34.85 -16.86
C TYR A 166 5.26 -34.70 -15.82
N LEU A 167 5.27 -33.60 -15.05
CA LEU A 167 6.30 -33.34 -14.03
C LEU A 167 6.28 -34.42 -12.93
N LEU A 168 5.09 -34.81 -12.46
CA LEU A 168 4.96 -35.87 -11.45
C LEU A 168 5.44 -37.23 -11.97
N ALA A 169 5.21 -37.54 -13.24
CA ALA A 169 5.64 -38.80 -13.85
C ALA A 169 7.15 -38.87 -14.10
N THR A 170 7.85 -37.74 -14.10
CA THR A 170 9.28 -37.62 -14.44
C THR A 170 10.17 -37.30 -13.23
N GLN A 171 9.60 -37.23 -12.02
CA GLN A 171 10.39 -37.06 -10.80
C GLN A 171 11.26 -38.30 -10.55
N ASN A 172 12.54 -38.08 -10.33
CA ASN A 172 13.50 -39.13 -10.04
C ASN A 172 13.34 -39.66 -8.59
N GLY A 173 13.88 -40.85 -8.33
CA GLY A 173 13.83 -41.47 -7.00
C GLY A 173 14.62 -40.71 -5.91
N ASP A 174 15.49 -39.78 -6.29
CA ASP A 174 16.20 -38.87 -5.37
C ASP A 174 15.38 -37.61 -5.03
N GLY A 175 14.20 -37.44 -5.62
CA GLY A 175 13.29 -36.32 -5.40
C GLY A 175 13.44 -35.15 -6.38
N GLY A 176 14.46 -35.14 -7.23
CA GLY A 176 14.68 -34.07 -8.22
C GLY A 176 14.20 -34.42 -9.65
N TRP A 177 14.61 -33.60 -10.61
CA TRP A 177 14.37 -33.78 -12.06
C TRP A 177 15.65 -33.66 -12.88
N SER A 178 15.61 -34.13 -14.12
CA SER A 178 16.74 -34.10 -15.06
C SER A 178 16.28 -33.80 -16.49
N LEU A 179 17.22 -33.42 -17.38
CA LEU A 179 16.94 -33.13 -18.80
C LEU A 179 16.55 -34.37 -19.61
N ASN A 180 16.99 -35.58 -19.22
CA ASN A 180 16.85 -36.80 -20.03
C ASN A 180 16.34 -38.02 -19.23
N ASN A 181 15.55 -37.79 -18.17
CA ASN A 181 15.07 -38.85 -17.26
C ASN A 181 16.21 -39.78 -16.77
N THR A 182 17.37 -39.20 -16.49
CA THR A 182 18.51 -39.92 -15.92
C THR A 182 18.30 -40.13 -14.43
N VAL A 183 18.88 -41.21 -13.88
CA VAL A 183 18.74 -41.55 -12.45
C VAL A 183 19.32 -40.52 -11.49
N SER A 184 20.20 -39.62 -11.97
CA SER A 184 20.69 -38.48 -11.20
C SER A 184 19.92 -37.24 -11.62
N SER A 185 19.37 -36.54 -10.64
CA SER A 185 18.74 -35.25 -10.85
C SER A 185 19.77 -34.15 -11.09
N ASP A 186 19.35 -33.14 -11.86
CA ASP A 186 20.06 -31.88 -12.07
C ASP A 186 19.51 -30.84 -11.09
N TYR A 187 20.41 -30.16 -10.42
CA TYR A 187 20.07 -29.18 -9.39
C TYR A 187 19.27 -27.99 -9.96
N TRP A 188 19.70 -27.41 -11.07
CA TRP A 188 19.04 -26.23 -11.66
C TRP A 188 17.63 -26.58 -12.14
N ILE A 189 17.47 -27.72 -12.78
CA ILE A 189 16.15 -28.16 -13.24
C ILE A 189 15.23 -28.40 -12.04
N SER A 190 15.76 -29.03 -10.98
CA SER A 190 14.97 -29.33 -9.80
C SER A 190 14.50 -28.07 -9.06
N THR A 191 15.31 -27.00 -9.02
CA THR A 191 14.87 -25.72 -8.44
C THR A 191 13.78 -25.06 -9.27
N GLN A 192 13.91 -25.04 -10.60
CA GLN A 192 12.87 -24.49 -11.49
C GLN A 192 11.54 -25.25 -11.37
N VAL A 193 11.59 -26.59 -11.36
CA VAL A 193 10.40 -27.42 -11.21
C VAL A 193 9.74 -27.18 -9.84
N LEU A 194 10.53 -27.16 -8.77
CA LEU A 194 10.03 -26.87 -7.42
C LEU A 194 9.32 -25.51 -7.37
N SER A 195 9.97 -24.43 -7.82
CA SER A 195 9.37 -23.09 -7.85
C SER A 195 8.09 -23.02 -8.68
N SER A 196 7.97 -23.79 -9.77
CA SER A 196 6.74 -23.84 -10.57
C SER A 196 5.58 -24.57 -9.89
N LEU A 197 5.87 -25.68 -9.17
CA LEU A 197 4.84 -26.47 -8.48
C LEU A 197 4.34 -25.74 -7.23
N GLU A 198 5.18 -24.95 -6.57
CA GLU A 198 4.80 -24.15 -5.39
C GLU A 198 3.87 -22.97 -5.71
N GLN A 199 3.71 -22.59 -6.99
CA GLN A 199 2.74 -21.58 -7.42
C GLN A 199 1.30 -22.12 -7.47
N ILE A 200 1.10 -23.44 -7.37
CA ILE A 200 -0.22 -24.05 -7.45
C ILE A 200 -1.00 -23.73 -6.17
N ALA A 201 -2.07 -22.94 -6.28
CA ALA A 201 -2.87 -22.49 -5.15
C ALA A 201 -3.48 -23.63 -4.31
N VAL A 202 -3.94 -24.71 -4.98
CA VAL A 202 -4.54 -25.87 -4.31
C VAL A 202 -3.91 -27.16 -4.84
N PRO A 203 -2.72 -27.55 -4.35
CA PRO A 203 -2.00 -28.71 -4.87
C PRO A 203 -2.68 -30.01 -4.45
N SER A 204 -2.69 -30.99 -5.36
CA SER A 204 -3.15 -32.34 -5.07
C SER A 204 -2.20 -33.06 -4.10
N ALA A 205 -2.66 -34.11 -3.40
CA ALA A 205 -1.79 -34.87 -2.51
C ALA A 205 -0.51 -35.43 -3.19
N PRO A 206 -0.56 -36.00 -4.42
CA PRO A 206 0.64 -36.34 -5.17
C PRO A 206 1.57 -35.14 -5.44
N THR A 207 1.01 -33.97 -5.75
CA THR A 207 1.77 -32.74 -5.96
C THR A 207 2.51 -32.31 -4.69
N ILE A 208 1.84 -32.35 -3.54
CA ILE A 208 2.45 -32.02 -2.23
C ILE A 208 3.62 -32.97 -1.92
N ILE A 209 3.46 -34.26 -2.20
CA ILE A 209 4.55 -35.24 -2.02
C ILE A 209 5.75 -34.89 -2.91
N ALA A 210 5.50 -34.58 -4.18
CA ALA A 210 6.57 -34.21 -5.11
C ALA A 210 7.31 -32.94 -4.67
N ILE A 211 6.58 -31.90 -4.25
CA ILE A 211 7.15 -30.66 -3.70
C ILE A 211 8.05 -30.96 -2.50
N ASN A 212 7.59 -31.76 -1.54
CA ASN A 212 8.38 -32.08 -0.34
C ASN A 212 9.66 -32.89 -0.66
N ASN A 213 9.57 -33.84 -1.58
CA ASN A 213 10.73 -34.60 -2.05
C ASN A 213 11.76 -33.68 -2.73
N ALA A 214 11.28 -32.76 -3.57
CA ALA A 214 12.11 -31.80 -4.28
C ALA A 214 12.78 -30.80 -3.33
N ALA A 215 12.05 -30.26 -2.37
CA ALA A 215 12.59 -29.37 -1.34
C ALA A 215 13.69 -30.07 -0.52
N THR A 216 13.48 -31.34 -0.19
CA THR A 216 14.51 -32.17 0.47
C THR A 216 15.74 -32.33 -0.41
N TYR A 217 15.57 -32.69 -1.69
CA TYR A 217 16.67 -32.80 -2.64
C TYR A 217 17.47 -31.49 -2.75
N VAL A 218 16.80 -30.37 -3.01
CA VAL A 218 17.43 -29.05 -3.15
C VAL A 218 18.17 -28.63 -1.87
N ALA A 219 17.63 -28.96 -0.68
CA ALA A 219 18.29 -28.67 0.59
C ALA A 219 19.54 -29.54 0.86
N THR A 220 19.61 -30.76 0.29
CA THR A 220 20.73 -31.69 0.51
C THR A 220 21.95 -31.44 -0.39
N VAL A 221 21.80 -30.67 -1.47
CA VAL A 221 22.91 -30.34 -2.37
C VAL A 221 23.81 -29.31 -1.66
N THR A 222 24.75 -29.82 -0.87
CA THR A 222 25.74 -29.02 -0.14
C THR A 222 26.66 -28.29 -1.12
N ILE A 223 26.73 -26.96 -0.97
CA ILE A 223 27.60 -26.00 -1.65
C ILE A 223 27.10 -25.55 -3.03
N ALA A 224 26.26 -24.50 -3.04
CA ALA A 224 25.93 -23.71 -4.21
C ALA A 224 27.19 -23.03 -4.79
N ALA A 225 27.72 -23.62 -5.87
CA ALA A 225 29.01 -23.29 -6.48
C ALA A 225 29.15 -21.84 -7.00
N ASN A 226 28.06 -21.08 -7.10
CA ASN A 226 28.04 -19.70 -7.57
C ASN A 226 26.79 -18.97 -7.06
N SER A 227 26.74 -17.65 -7.25
CA SER A 227 25.62 -16.81 -6.80
C SER A 227 24.28 -17.19 -7.43
N LEU A 228 24.28 -17.67 -8.68
CA LEU A 228 23.04 -18.08 -9.36
C LEU A 228 22.37 -19.25 -8.64
N ALA A 229 23.16 -20.27 -8.28
CA ALA A 229 22.65 -21.41 -7.53
C ALA A 229 22.07 -20.96 -6.18
N LEU A 230 22.79 -20.12 -5.42
CA LEU A 230 22.29 -19.59 -4.14
C LEU A 230 20.93 -18.91 -4.31
N SER A 231 20.82 -18.01 -5.28
CA SER A 231 19.58 -17.27 -5.54
C SER A 231 18.40 -18.19 -5.85
N GLN A 232 18.60 -19.20 -6.71
CA GLN A 232 17.52 -20.13 -7.04
C GLN A 232 17.14 -21.06 -5.89
N SER A 233 18.12 -21.49 -5.08
CA SER A 233 17.82 -22.29 -3.89
C SER A 233 17.03 -21.49 -2.87
N ILE A 234 17.36 -20.21 -2.66
CA ILE A 234 16.58 -19.34 -1.77
C ILE A 234 15.16 -19.24 -2.30
N LEU A 235 14.99 -18.92 -3.59
CA LEU A 235 13.66 -18.79 -4.21
C LEU A 235 12.83 -20.08 -4.12
N ALA A 236 13.45 -21.24 -4.35
CA ALA A 236 12.75 -22.52 -4.34
C ALA A 236 12.48 -23.08 -2.93
N LEU A 237 13.13 -22.55 -1.88
CA LEU A 237 12.99 -23.06 -0.52
C LEU A 237 12.29 -22.08 0.43
N HIS A 238 12.15 -20.80 0.06
CA HIS A 238 11.64 -19.78 0.99
C HIS A 238 10.20 -20.05 1.47
N LYS A 239 9.39 -20.79 0.69
CA LYS A 239 8.00 -21.15 1.05
C LYS A 239 7.94 -22.33 2.03
N ASN A 240 9.05 -23.04 2.25
CA ASN A 240 9.10 -24.24 3.08
C ASN A 240 9.48 -23.91 4.54
N GLN A 241 8.47 -23.79 5.39
CA GLN A 241 8.58 -23.43 6.81
C GLN A 241 9.52 -24.35 7.63
N GLY A 242 9.80 -25.57 7.15
CA GLY A 242 10.72 -26.50 7.83
C GLY A 242 12.20 -26.29 7.50
N LEU A 243 12.51 -25.41 6.53
CA LEU A 243 13.86 -25.22 5.99
C LEU A 243 14.41 -23.80 6.21
N THR A 244 13.74 -23.00 7.05
CA THR A 244 14.11 -21.62 7.38
C THR A 244 15.59 -21.45 7.77
N PRO A 245 16.20 -22.29 8.64
CA PRO A 245 17.63 -22.16 8.97
C PRO A 245 18.58 -22.41 7.79
N THR A 246 18.16 -23.28 6.85
CA THR A 246 18.90 -23.53 5.61
C THR A 246 18.85 -22.30 4.71
N VAL A 247 17.67 -21.69 4.56
CA VAL A 247 17.48 -20.46 3.78
C VAL A 247 18.30 -19.30 4.34
N ASP A 248 18.31 -19.10 5.66
CA ASP A 248 19.13 -18.07 6.32
C ASP A 248 20.63 -18.21 6.04
N THR A 249 21.12 -19.46 6.02
CA THR A 249 22.52 -19.76 5.70
C THR A 249 22.83 -19.40 4.24
N LEU A 250 21.91 -19.71 3.32
CA LEU A 250 22.06 -19.39 1.89
C LEU A 250 22.03 -17.87 1.64
N ILE A 251 21.15 -17.13 2.32
CA ILE A 251 21.07 -15.67 2.25
C ILE A 251 22.38 -15.05 2.73
N THR A 252 22.88 -15.49 3.89
CA THR A 252 24.16 -14.99 4.45
C THR A 252 25.32 -15.18 3.46
N GLU A 253 25.39 -16.34 2.80
CA GLU A 253 26.41 -16.62 1.79
C GLU A 253 26.18 -15.84 0.48
N LEU A 254 24.92 -15.56 0.11
CA LEU A 254 24.62 -14.72 -1.04
C LEU A 254 25.08 -13.28 -0.80
N LEU A 255 24.78 -12.72 0.38
CA LEU A 255 25.21 -11.37 0.77
C LEU A 255 26.73 -11.24 0.75
N SER A 256 27.46 -12.26 1.23
CA SER A 256 28.94 -12.24 1.28
C SER A 256 29.60 -12.15 -0.10
N ARG A 257 28.88 -12.50 -1.17
CA ARG A 257 29.38 -12.52 -2.55
C ARG A 257 29.11 -11.24 -3.33
N GLN A 258 28.31 -10.31 -2.79
CA GLN A 258 28.03 -9.06 -3.50
C GLN A 258 29.31 -8.22 -3.62
N THR A 259 29.64 -7.82 -4.84
CA THR A 259 30.81 -6.98 -5.13
C THR A 259 30.38 -5.79 -5.97
N ALA A 260 30.59 -4.58 -5.45
CA ALA A 260 30.22 -3.31 -6.12
C ALA A 260 28.75 -3.28 -6.62
N GLY A 261 27.82 -3.80 -5.80
CA GLY A 261 26.39 -3.87 -6.12
C GLY A 261 25.98 -5.06 -7.01
N SER A 262 26.89 -5.94 -7.39
CA SER A 262 26.59 -7.06 -8.31
C SER A 262 26.95 -8.43 -7.73
N TRP A 263 26.26 -9.47 -8.20
CA TRP A 263 26.57 -10.88 -7.92
C TRP A 263 27.14 -11.62 -9.14
N GLY A 264 27.31 -10.93 -10.27
CA GLY A 264 27.80 -11.51 -11.52
C GLY A 264 27.40 -10.66 -12.73
N ASP A 265 26.85 -11.31 -13.75
CA ASP A 265 26.21 -10.63 -14.87
C ASP A 265 24.79 -10.17 -14.51
N ALA A 266 24.11 -9.52 -15.47
CA ALA A 266 22.76 -9.02 -15.29
C ALA A 266 21.75 -10.12 -14.90
N TYR A 267 21.90 -11.33 -15.43
CA TYR A 267 20.99 -12.45 -15.13
C TYR A 267 21.17 -12.95 -13.70
N ILE A 268 22.42 -13.10 -13.27
CA ILE A 268 22.77 -13.57 -11.92
C ILE A 268 22.38 -12.52 -10.88
N THR A 269 22.67 -11.24 -11.13
CA THR A 269 22.30 -10.14 -10.23
C THR A 269 20.79 -10.00 -10.11
N ALA A 270 20.05 -10.08 -11.21
CA ALA A 270 18.58 -10.09 -11.16
C ALA A 270 18.03 -11.29 -10.37
N SER A 271 18.60 -12.48 -10.54
CA SER A 271 18.22 -13.66 -9.74
C SER A 271 18.47 -13.43 -8.23
N ALA A 272 19.60 -12.82 -7.87
CA ALA A 272 19.91 -12.45 -6.48
C ALA A 272 18.94 -11.40 -5.93
N MET A 273 18.59 -10.38 -6.72
CA MET A 273 17.59 -9.38 -6.35
C MET A 273 16.23 -10.02 -6.06
N ARG A 274 15.78 -10.97 -6.89
CA ARG A 274 14.56 -11.75 -6.63
C ARG A 274 14.64 -12.53 -5.33
N ALA A 275 15.75 -13.24 -5.09
CA ALA A 275 15.96 -14.00 -3.86
C ALA A 275 15.92 -13.13 -2.60
N LEU A 276 16.55 -11.95 -2.64
CA LEU A 276 16.50 -10.98 -1.54
C LEU A 276 15.10 -10.38 -1.37
N SER A 277 14.40 -10.10 -2.47
CA SER A 277 13.02 -9.63 -2.44
C SER A 277 12.09 -10.67 -1.81
N ALA A 278 12.28 -11.96 -2.11
CA ALA A 278 11.52 -13.03 -1.49
C ALA A 278 11.81 -13.14 0.01
N ALA A 279 13.08 -13.00 0.41
CA ALA A 279 13.49 -13.00 1.82
C ALA A 279 12.95 -11.78 2.60
N LEU A 280 12.80 -10.63 1.94
CA LEU A 280 12.23 -9.42 2.53
C LEU A 280 10.69 -9.45 2.59
N GLY A 281 10.05 -10.40 1.88
CA GLY A 281 8.61 -10.33 1.65
C GLY A 281 8.26 -9.10 0.82
N THR A 282 8.93 -8.91 -0.31
CA THR A 282 8.57 -7.91 -1.34
C THR A 282 8.35 -8.54 -2.71
N ASP A 283 8.71 -9.81 -2.91
CA ASP A 283 8.60 -10.54 -4.19
C ASP A 283 7.15 -10.79 -4.65
N ALA A 284 6.82 -10.30 -5.85
CA ALA A 284 5.50 -10.33 -6.48
C ALA A 284 4.88 -11.74 -6.60
N ASP A 285 5.68 -12.82 -6.70
CA ASP A 285 5.19 -14.21 -6.74
C ASP A 285 4.65 -14.73 -5.38
N SER A 286 4.89 -13.98 -4.30
CA SER A 286 4.23 -14.18 -2.99
C SER A 286 2.97 -13.31 -2.82
N TYR A 287 2.60 -12.53 -3.86
CA TYR A 287 1.60 -11.46 -3.80
C TYR A 287 0.46 -11.57 -4.84
N SER A 288 0.25 -12.72 -5.47
CA SER A 288 -0.90 -12.93 -6.37
C SER A 288 -2.27 -13.01 -5.65
N ASP A 289 -2.29 -13.05 -4.31
CA ASP A 289 -3.53 -12.87 -3.56
C ASP A 289 -3.93 -11.39 -3.63
N ARG A 290 -4.94 -11.13 -4.47
CA ARG A 290 -5.65 -9.86 -4.51
C ARG A 290 -6.09 -9.49 -3.09
N ALA A 291 -5.76 -8.28 -2.66
CA ALA A 291 -6.42 -7.70 -1.52
C ALA A 291 -7.90 -7.55 -1.83
N GLY A 292 -8.77 -7.98 -0.91
CA GLY A 292 -10.23 -7.97 -1.06
C GLY A 292 -10.86 -6.57 -1.05
N VAL A 293 -10.18 -5.55 -1.59
CA VAL A 293 -10.63 -4.15 -1.62
C VAL A 293 -11.63 -3.97 -2.78
N ILE A 294 -12.90 -4.22 -2.47
CA ILE A 294 -14.01 -4.16 -3.44
C ILE A 294 -14.45 -2.70 -3.68
N ASP A 295 -14.49 -1.88 -2.62
CA ASP A 295 -14.87 -0.47 -2.70
C ASP A 295 -13.94 0.28 -3.65
N GLN A 296 -14.52 0.90 -4.68
CA GLN A 296 -13.77 1.52 -5.77
C GLN A 296 -13.10 2.81 -5.32
N THR A 297 -13.72 3.54 -4.39
CA THR A 297 -13.20 4.79 -3.84
C THR A 297 -12.02 4.48 -2.92
N LEU A 298 -12.17 3.50 -2.03
CA LEU A 298 -11.08 2.99 -1.20
C LEU A 298 -9.89 2.52 -2.06
N ARG A 299 -10.16 1.72 -3.08
CA ARG A 299 -9.13 1.24 -4.01
C ARG A 299 -8.42 2.39 -4.72
N SER A 300 -9.15 3.40 -5.19
CA SER A 300 -8.58 4.59 -5.83
C SER A 300 -7.71 5.40 -4.87
N THR A 301 -8.14 5.57 -3.62
CA THR A 301 -7.37 6.31 -2.63
C THR A 301 -6.05 5.60 -2.31
N ILE A 302 -6.10 4.29 -2.08
CA ILE A 302 -4.90 3.48 -1.80
C ILE A 302 -3.96 3.49 -3.01
N ASN A 303 -4.48 3.25 -4.23
CA ASN A 303 -3.66 3.31 -5.44
C ASN A 303 -3.01 4.69 -5.63
N GLY A 304 -3.72 5.77 -5.33
CA GLY A 304 -3.17 7.13 -5.38
C GLY A 304 -1.99 7.33 -4.43
N GLN A 305 -2.08 6.81 -3.20
CA GLN A 305 -0.96 6.83 -2.24
C GLN A 305 0.23 5.98 -2.69
N LEU A 306 -0.04 4.87 -3.38
CA LEU A 306 0.99 3.98 -3.91
C LEU A 306 1.55 4.45 -5.28
N GLY A 307 1.04 5.55 -5.84
CA GLY A 307 1.44 6.06 -7.16
C GLY A 307 0.96 5.21 -8.35
N LYS A 308 -0.09 4.40 -8.14
CA LYS A 308 -0.71 3.52 -9.16
C LYS A 308 -1.89 4.20 -9.84
N ASN A 309 -2.41 3.60 -10.92
CA ASN A 309 -3.65 4.08 -11.51
C ASN A 309 -4.83 3.77 -10.59
N ALA A 310 -5.80 4.68 -10.53
CA ALA A 310 -6.92 4.66 -9.60
C ALA A 310 -7.65 3.30 -9.48
N PHE A 311 -7.80 2.56 -10.59
CA PHE A 311 -8.61 1.34 -10.61
C PHE A 311 -7.81 0.05 -10.71
N ASP A 312 -6.48 0.13 -10.63
CA ASP A 312 -5.62 -1.05 -10.63
C ASP A 312 -5.96 -1.94 -9.42
N ASN A 313 -5.82 -3.25 -9.60
CA ASN A 313 -6.04 -4.17 -8.49
C ASN A 313 -4.94 -3.98 -7.44
N LEU A 314 -5.31 -4.16 -6.17
CA LEU A 314 -4.40 -4.10 -5.04
C LEU A 314 -3.96 -5.52 -4.64
N THR A 315 -2.67 -5.70 -4.38
CA THR A 315 -2.12 -6.95 -3.83
C THR A 315 -2.02 -6.87 -2.30
N LEU A 316 -1.93 -8.01 -1.61
CA LEU A 316 -1.68 -7.99 -0.16
C LEU A 316 -0.37 -7.28 0.22
N GLY A 317 0.66 -7.37 -0.63
CA GLY A 317 1.94 -6.68 -0.40
C GLY A 317 1.79 -5.17 -0.48
N GLU A 318 0.95 -4.68 -1.38
CA GLU A 318 0.59 -3.27 -1.47
C GLU A 318 -0.18 -2.78 -0.25
N ILE A 319 -1.10 -3.61 0.28
CA ILE A 319 -1.81 -3.31 1.52
C ILE A 319 -0.86 -3.25 2.73
N LEU A 320 0.14 -4.12 2.79
CA LEU A 320 1.14 -4.14 3.86
C LEU A 320 2.07 -2.90 3.86
N ARG A 321 2.08 -2.09 2.80
CA ARG A 321 2.92 -0.88 2.71
C ARG A 321 2.25 0.38 3.20
N ILE A 322 0.93 0.33 3.43
CA ILE A 322 0.17 1.46 3.90
C ILE A 322 0.41 1.58 5.40
N THR A 323 1.07 2.65 5.82
CA THR A 323 1.32 2.94 7.24
C THR A 323 0.34 3.97 7.78
N THR A 324 -0.17 4.86 6.91
CA THR A 324 -1.21 5.84 7.22
C THR A 324 -2.21 5.93 6.07
N LEU A 325 -3.48 6.16 6.37
CA LEU A 325 -4.53 6.30 5.37
C LEU A 325 -5.52 7.40 5.77
N ASP A 326 -5.72 8.40 4.90
CA ASP A 326 -6.68 9.49 5.14
C ASP A 326 -7.88 9.35 4.21
N LEU A 327 -9.04 9.09 4.80
CA LEU A 327 -10.30 8.80 4.12
C LEU A 327 -11.40 9.83 4.44
N ARG A 328 -11.08 10.93 5.12
CA ARG A 328 -12.09 11.88 5.61
C ARG A 328 -12.85 12.56 4.48
N SER A 329 -12.16 12.93 3.40
CA SER A 329 -12.73 13.63 2.24
C SER A 329 -13.42 12.71 1.22
N VAL A 330 -13.62 11.43 1.52
CA VAL A 330 -14.21 10.46 0.59
C VAL A 330 -15.36 9.67 1.22
N THR A 331 -16.37 9.35 0.41
CA THR A 331 -17.47 8.47 0.84
C THR A 331 -17.05 7.02 0.65
N ILE A 332 -16.77 6.33 1.74
CA ILE A 332 -16.44 4.90 1.75
C ILE A 332 -17.46 4.19 2.62
N THR A 333 -18.03 3.11 2.08
CA THR A 333 -19.08 2.35 2.76
C THR A 333 -18.55 1.17 3.56
N ASP A 334 -17.34 0.70 3.23
CA ASP A 334 -16.76 -0.52 3.76
C ASP A 334 -15.22 -0.50 3.59
N LEU A 335 -14.51 -0.89 4.64
CA LEU A 335 -13.04 -0.99 4.67
C LEU A 335 -12.53 -2.42 4.41
N ASN A 336 -13.41 -3.36 4.04
CA ASN A 336 -13.04 -4.72 3.68
C ASN A 336 -11.89 -4.76 2.67
N GLY A 337 -10.95 -5.67 2.89
CA GLY A 337 -9.66 -5.74 2.19
C GLY A 337 -8.49 -5.12 2.95
N LEU A 338 -8.75 -4.32 3.99
CA LEU A 338 -7.71 -3.77 4.88
C LEU A 338 -7.38 -4.67 6.09
N GLU A 339 -8.01 -5.83 6.27
CA GLU A 339 -7.80 -6.71 7.43
C GLU A 339 -6.36 -7.24 7.51
N ASN A 340 -5.63 -7.17 6.40
CA ASN A 340 -4.24 -7.59 6.27
C ASN A 340 -3.25 -6.41 6.31
N ALA A 341 -3.70 -5.18 6.53
CA ALA A 341 -2.86 -3.99 6.62
C ALA A 341 -2.13 -3.93 7.98
N THR A 342 -1.34 -4.94 8.32
CA THR A 342 -0.75 -5.08 9.67
C THR A 342 0.29 -4.01 10.01
N ASN A 343 0.80 -3.28 9.02
CA ASN A 343 1.70 -2.14 9.22
C ASN A 343 0.97 -0.80 9.28
N LEU A 344 -0.36 -0.79 9.12
CA LEU A 344 -1.16 0.40 9.30
C LEU A 344 -1.07 0.84 10.76
N THR A 345 -0.71 2.10 10.99
CA THR A 345 -0.53 2.69 12.32
C THR A 345 -1.58 3.77 12.60
N GLU A 346 -2.10 4.40 11.55
CA GLU A 346 -3.10 5.44 11.65
C GLU A 346 -4.08 5.36 10.47
N ILE A 347 -5.37 5.51 10.76
CA ILE A 347 -6.41 5.70 9.75
C ILE A 347 -7.34 6.84 10.17
N LYS A 348 -7.60 7.76 9.25
CA LYS A 348 -8.52 8.88 9.46
C LYS A 348 -9.79 8.64 8.64
N VAL A 349 -10.95 8.72 9.26
CA VAL A 349 -12.24 8.40 8.64
C VAL A 349 -13.31 9.42 9.03
N ASN A 350 -14.37 9.52 8.21
CA ASN A 350 -15.57 10.23 8.63
C ASN A 350 -16.47 9.34 9.50
N SER A 351 -17.43 9.95 10.20
CA SER A 351 -18.40 9.26 11.06
C SER A 351 -19.28 8.21 10.34
N ALA A 352 -19.40 8.27 9.02
CA ALA A 352 -20.22 7.34 8.23
C ALA A 352 -19.49 6.05 7.80
N THR A 353 -18.18 5.96 8.02
CA THR A 353 -17.34 4.84 7.55
C THR A 353 -17.45 3.63 8.48
N ASP A 354 -17.72 2.44 7.94
CA ASP A 354 -17.68 1.18 8.71
C ASP A 354 -16.23 0.75 8.97
N ILE A 355 -15.81 0.83 10.23
CA ILE A 355 -14.44 0.50 10.68
C ILE A 355 -14.23 -0.97 11.08
N SER A 356 -15.23 -1.84 10.91
CA SER A 356 -15.16 -3.23 11.40
C SER A 356 -13.99 -4.04 10.82
N ALA A 357 -13.57 -3.76 9.58
CA ALA A 357 -12.45 -4.42 8.92
C ALA A 357 -11.08 -4.09 9.54
N VAL A 358 -10.92 -2.89 10.12
CA VAL A 358 -9.65 -2.42 10.72
C VAL A 358 -9.64 -2.50 12.25
N ALA A 359 -10.80 -2.68 12.88
CA ALA A 359 -10.94 -2.75 14.34
C ALA A 359 -10.15 -3.91 15.00
N GLY A 360 -9.76 -4.93 14.23
CA GLY A 360 -8.96 -6.07 14.71
C GLY A 360 -7.44 -5.90 14.56
N LEU A 361 -6.97 -4.83 13.92
CA LEU A 361 -5.56 -4.61 13.67
C LEU A 361 -4.83 -4.13 14.94
N PRO A 362 -3.74 -4.79 15.36
CA PRO A 362 -3.01 -4.40 16.56
C PRO A 362 -2.27 -3.07 16.32
N GLY A 363 -2.54 -2.06 17.15
CA GLY A 363 -1.78 -0.81 17.16
C GLY A 363 -2.22 0.24 16.15
N VAL A 364 -3.34 0.03 15.45
CA VAL A 364 -3.99 1.07 14.62
C VAL A 364 -4.66 2.12 15.50
N SER A 365 -4.29 3.38 15.31
CA SER A 365 -5.06 4.54 15.80
C SER A 365 -6.14 4.91 14.78
N ILE A 366 -7.40 4.89 15.20
CA ILE A 366 -8.53 5.32 14.36
C ILE A 366 -8.92 6.73 14.79
N LEU A 367 -8.79 7.69 13.89
CA LEU A 367 -9.18 9.08 14.09
C LEU A 367 -10.46 9.34 13.31
N VAL A 368 -11.53 9.68 14.02
CA VAL A 368 -12.84 10.01 13.43
C VAL A 368 -12.95 11.54 13.35
N ASP A 369 -13.47 12.01 12.23
CA ASP A 369 -13.84 13.39 11.96
C ASP A 369 -15.35 13.39 11.64
N SER A 370 -16.15 13.86 12.60
CA SER A 370 -17.60 13.68 12.60
C SER A 370 -18.35 14.70 11.75
N ASP A 371 -17.84 15.91 11.64
CA ASP A 371 -18.45 17.04 10.93
C ASP A 371 -17.72 17.44 9.63
N VAL A 372 -16.62 16.75 9.31
CA VAL A 372 -15.89 16.78 8.04
C VAL A 372 -15.19 18.13 7.82
N ASP A 373 -14.49 18.58 8.86
CA ASP A 373 -13.77 19.85 8.90
C ASP A 373 -12.23 19.67 8.86
N ASP A 374 -11.74 18.45 8.63
CA ASP A 374 -10.33 18.08 8.63
C ASP A 374 -9.63 18.14 10.01
N ILE A 375 -10.35 18.32 11.10
CA ILE A 375 -9.90 18.11 12.48
C ILE A 375 -10.52 16.81 13.00
N ALA A 376 -9.75 16.02 13.77
CA ALA A 376 -10.30 14.80 14.36
C ALA A 376 -11.04 15.14 15.66
N ASP A 377 -12.16 14.47 15.94
CA ASP A 377 -13.02 14.69 17.12
C ASP A 377 -12.23 14.72 18.45
N ALA A 378 -11.13 13.97 18.54
CA ALA A 378 -10.29 13.90 19.73
C ALA A 378 -9.42 15.15 19.98
N SER A 379 -9.26 15.99 18.95
CA SER A 379 -8.51 17.24 18.92
C SER A 379 -9.37 18.44 18.56
N ASP A 380 -10.66 18.23 18.35
CA ASP A 380 -11.62 19.23 17.89
C ASP A 380 -12.36 19.83 19.08
N ASN A 381 -12.39 21.17 19.16
CA ASN A 381 -13.16 21.89 20.17
C ASN A 381 -14.66 22.01 19.82
N CYS A 382 -15.06 21.67 18.60
CA CYS A 382 -16.46 21.53 18.19
C CYS A 382 -16.74 20.28 17.33
N PRO A 383 -16.65 19.04 17.89
CA PRO A 383 -16.75 17.77 17.15
C PRO A 383 -18.03 17.48 16.34
N ALA A 384 -19.00 18.39 16.33
CA ALA A 384 -20.26 18.26 15.61
C ALA A 384 -20.58 19.50 14.74
N VAL A 385 -19.71 20.51 14.73
CA VAL A 385 -19.92 21.79 14.05
C VAL A 385 -18.59 22.23 13.43
N ALA A 386 -18.47 22.02 12.11
CA ALA A 386 -17.24 22.24 11.37
C ALA A 386 -16.65 23.65 11.62
N ASN A 387 -15.43 23.68 12.17
CA ASN A 387 -14.69 24.89 12.53
C ASN A 387 -13.17 24.68 12.39
N ASN A 388 -12.69 24.58 11.14
CA ASN A 388 -11.26 24.38 10.83
C ASN A 388 -10.30 25.37 11.51
N ASP A 389 -10.75 26.56 11.91
CA ASP A 389 -9.95 27.57 12.59
C ASP A 389 -9.82 27.36 14.11
N GLN A 390 -10.64 26.48 14.69
CA GLN A 390 -10.60 26.04 16.08
C GLN A 390 -10.60 27.23 17.07
N ALA A 391 -11.39 28.27 16.75
CA ALA A 391 -11.53 29.45 17.60
C ALA A 391 -12.17 29.05 18.95
N ASN A 392 -11.62 29.61 20.03
CA ASN A 392 -12.03 29.40 21.42
C ASN A 392 -11.58 30.63 22.23
N LEU A 393 -12.49 31.59 22.39
CA LEU A 393 -12.21 32.91 22.96
C LEU A 393 -11.94 32.85 24.48
N ASP A 394 -12.74 32.10 25.23
CA ASP A 394 -12.68 32.03 26.69
C ASP A 394 -11.71 30.94 27.21
N GLY A 395 -11.30 30.02 26.31
CA GLY A 395 -10.35 28.95 26.56
C GLY A 395 -10.94 27.74 27.28
N ASP A 396 -12.26 27.56 27.22
CA ASP A 396 -12.95 26.45 27.86
C ASP A 396 -12.88 25.15 27.01
N ALA A 397 -13.77 24.18 27.25
CA ALA A 397 -13.77 22.90 26.53
C ALA A 397 -14.47 22.95 25.16
N PHE A 398 -15.20 24.02 24.85
CA PHE A 398 -15.97 24.24 23.64
C PHE A 398 -15.28 25.30 22.76
N GLY A 399 -15.60 25.31 21.48
CA GLY A 399 -15.16 26.37 20.56
C GLY A 399 -16.27 27.36 20.27
N ASP A 400 -15.92 28.53 19.75
CA ASP A 400 -16.85 29.65 19.52
C ASP A 400 -18.10 29.26 18.69
N LEU A 401 -18.01 28.23 17.84
CA LEU A 401 -19.16 27.78 17.01
C LEU A 401 -20.13 26.83 17.71
N CYS A 402 -19.72 26.23 18.83
CA CYS A 402 -20.51 25.25 19.58
C CYS A 402 -20.65 25.61 21.07
N ASP A 403 -20.16 26.79 21.46
CA ASP A 403 -20.39 27.39 22.76
C ASP A 403 -21.62 28.31 22.72
N ASP A 404 -22.42 28.28 23.78
CA ASP A 404 -23.56 29.17 23.99
C ASP A 404 -23.15 30.44 24.79
N ASP A 405 -21.94 30.47 25.38
CA ASP A 405 -21.34 31.52 26.22
C ASP A 405 -19.89 31.77 25.75
N ILE A 406 -19.73 32.36 24.57
CA ILE A 406 -18.46 32.41 23.82
C ILE A 406 -17.37 33.19 24.58
N ASP A 407 -17.74 34.16 25.42
CA ASP A 407 -16.78 34.96 26.20
C ASP A 407 -16.55 34.48 27.64
N GLY A 408 -17.34 33.51 28.11
CA GLY A 408 -17.19 32.86 29.41
C GLY A 408 -17.56 33.72 30.62
N ASP A 409 -18.38 34.77 30.46
CA ASP A 409 -18.83 35.62 31.57
C ASP A 409 -19.97 34.99 32.41
N GLY A 410 -20.50 33.86 31.95
CA GLY A 410 -21.56 33.09 32.60
C GLY A 410 -22.97 33.43 32.11
N PHE A 411 -23.09 34.21 31.03
CA PHE A 411 -24.37 34.63 30.48
C PHE A 411 -24.44 34.47 28.96
N THR A 412 -25.24 33.51 28.52
CA THR A 412 -25.56 33.29 27.10
C THR A 412 -26.42 34.42 26.50
N VAL A 413 -26.45 34.51 25.17
CA VAL A 413 -27.41 35.34 24.41
C VAL A 413 -28.86 35.08 24.84
N ALA A 414 -29.20 33.82 25.15
CA ALA A 414 -30.54 33.44 25.61
C ALA A 414 -30.90 34.00 27.00
N GLN A 415 -29.89 34.33 27.82
CA GLN A 415 -30.04 34.98 29.12
C GLN A 415 -30.05 36.51 29.03
N GLY A 416 -29.96 37.07 27.82
CA GLY A 416 -30.04 38.50 27.56
C GLY A 416 -28.70 39.20 27.55
N ASP A 417 -27.61 38.46 27.38
CA ASP A 417 -26.33 39.03 27.04
C ASP A 417 -26.41 39.64 25.63
N LEU A 418 -25.85 40.83 25.48
CA LEU A 418 -25.94 41.63 24.26
C LEU A 418 -24.71 41.49 23.39
N ASP A 419 -23.59 40.96 23.90
CA ASP A 419 -22.35 40.81 23.16
C ASP A 419 -21.51 39.64 23.67
N ASP A 420 -21.84 38.46 23.17
CA ASP A 420 -21.23 37.16 23.53
C ASP A 420 -19.73 37.04 23.14
N TYR A 421 -19.11 38.11 22.66
CA TYR A 421 -17.67 38.18 22.37
C TYR A 421 -16.91 39.12 23.32
N ASP A 422 -17.57 39.73 24.31
CA ASP A 422 -16.94 40.62 25.29
C ASP A 422 -17.39 40.30 26.74
N PRO A 423 -16.49 39.72 27.56
CA PRO A 423 -16.83 39.24 28.90
C PRO A 423 -17.15 40.34 29.92
N ASN A 424 -17.19 41.60 29.48
CA ASN A 424 -17.62 42.75 30.27
C ASN A 424 -19.09 43.14 30.00
N VAL A 425 -19.81 42.45 29.12
CA VAL A 425 -21.11 42.87 28.57
C VAL A 425 -22.34 42.04 29.03
N PHE A 426 -22.27 41.27 30.12
CA PHE A 426 -23.40 40.57 30.78
C PHE A 426 -24.81 41.26 30.86
N PRO A 427 -25.90 40.47 31.06
CA PRO A 427 -27.26 40.97 31.25
C PRO A 427 -27.40 42.03 32.35
N GLY A 428 -27.84 43.22 31.93
CA GLY A 428 -27.99 44.38 32.81
C GLY A 428 -26.77 45.31 32.82
N SER A 429 -25.72 44.98 32.07
CA SER A 429 -24.69 45.92 31.68
C SER A 429 -25.31 47.14 31.00
N VAL A 430 -24.89 48.32 31.43
CA VAL A 430 -25.28 49.57 30.77
C VAL A 430 -24.45 49.65 29.50
N VAL A 431 -24.97 49.11 28.40
CA VAL A 431 -24.45 49.38 27.06
C VAL A 431 -24.47 50.90 26.88
N THR A 432 -23.28 51.48 26.85
CA THR A 432 -23.12 52.92 26.77
C THR A 432 -23.02 53.28 25.30
N ASP A 433 -23.98 54.05 24.79
CA ASP A 433 -23.94 54.61 23.44
C ASP A 433 -22.55 55.23 23.16
N GLY A 434 -21.83 54.67 22.19
CA GLY A 434 -20.49 55.08 21.80
C GLY A 434 -19.36 54.12 22.22
N ASP A 435 -19.64 53.11 23.04
CA ASP A 435 -18.68 52.06 23.43
C ASP A 435 -18.69 50.94 22.39
N VAL A 436 -18.19 51.23 21.18
CA VAL A 436 -18.30 50.34 20.02
C VAL A 436 -17.62 49.00 20.26
N ASN A 437 -16.51 48.97 21.01
CA ASN A 437 -15.78 47.73 21.30
C ASN A 437 -16.19 47.03 22.60
N GLY A 438 -17.23 47.51 23.30
CA GLY A 438 -17.83 46.85 24.45
C GLY A 438 -17.06 46.95 25.78
N ASN A 439 -15.87 47.56 25.80
CA ASN A 439 -14.94 47.48 26.94
C ASN A 439 -15.35 48.32 28.17
N GLY A 440 -16.53 48.93 28.15
CA GLY A 440 -17.08 49.76 29.21
C GLY A 440 -16.58 51.20 29.22
N ALA A 441 -15.77 51.62 28.24
CA ALA A 441 -15.16 52.95 28.20
C ALA A 441 -15.14 53.56 26.80
N ILE A 442 -15.93 54.61 26.59
CA ILE A 442 -15.90 55.41 25.35
C ILE A 442 -14.56 56.13 25.20
N ASN A 443 -13.69 55.63 24.32
CA ASN A 443 -12.34 56.13 24.11
C ASN A 443 -11.85 55.99 22.65
N ALA A 444 -10.57 56.26 22.41
CA ALA A 444 -10.00 56.23 21.06
C ALA A 444 -10.08 54.84 20.39
N GLY A 445 -10.17 53.76 21.16
CA GLY A 445 -10.38 52.40 20.67
C GLY A 445 -11.68 52.26 19.89
N ASP A 446 -12.78 52.81 20.41
CA ASP A 446 -14.10 52.80 19.78
C ASP A 446 -14.09 53.56 18.45
N LEU A 447 -13.45 54.73 18.46
CA LEU A 447 -13.32 55.56 17.28
C LEU A 447 -12.54 54.85 16.16
N ILE A 448 -11.44 54.19 16.51
CA ILE A 448 -10.61 53.46 15.55
C ILE A 448 -11.38 52.28 14.97
N LEU A 449 -12.08 51.51 15.81
CA LEU A 449 -12.86 50.36 15.39
C LEU A 449 -13.98 50.76 14.42
N MET A 450 -14.73 51.80 14.78
CA MET A 450 -15.79 52.37 13.95
C MET A 450 -15.25 52.95 12.63
N GLN A 451 -14.10 53.61 12.66
CA GLN A 451 -13.47 54.14 11.45
C GLN A 451 -13.03 53.02 10.49
N ARG A 452 -12.51 51.91 11.02
CA ARG A 452 -12.16 50.73 10.20
C ARG A 452 -13.39 50.11 9.57
N HIS A 453 -14.51 50.05 10.29
CA HIS A 453 -15.77 49.55 9.75
C HIS A 453 -16.31 50.42 8.60
N VAL A 454 -16.38 51.74 8.80
CA VAL A 454 -16.84 52.69 7.77
C VAL A 454 -15.93 52.68 6.53
N LEU A 455 -14.65 52.34 6.70
CA LEU A 455 -13.70 52.15 5.59
C LEU A 455 -13.76 50.76 4.93
N GLY A 456 -14.62 49.85 5.40
CA GLY A 456 -14.76 48.48 4.89
C GLY A 456 -13.59 47.56 5.25
N LEU A 457 -12.82 47.89 6.29
CA LEU A 457 -11.65 47.12 6.73
C LEU A 457 -11.99 46.07 7.79
N VAL A 458 -13.15 46.18 8.44
CA VAL A 458 -13.68 45.27 9.47
C VAL A 458 -15.21 45.22 9.32
N THR A 459 -15.80 44.04 9.48
CA THR A 459 -17.26 43.89 9.65
C THR A 459 -17.54 43.87 11.15
N LEU A 460 -18.45 44.72 11.61
CA LEU A 460 -18.91 44.71 13.01
C LEU A 460 -20.11 43.79 13.14
N ASP A 461 -20.24 43.15 14.30
CA ASP A 461 -21.43 42.43 14.71
C ASP A 461 -22.61 43.39 14.97
N ALA A 462 -23.79 42.83 15.24
CA ALA A 462 -25.01 43.63 15.45
C ALA A 462 -24.98 44.48 16.73
N SER A 463 -24.27 44.04 17.78
CA SER A 463 -24.19 44.72 19.07
C SER A 463 -23.27 45.94 18.96
N SER A 464 -22.11 45.77 18.33
CA SER A 464 -21.14 46.82 17.97
C SER A 464 -21.78 47.88 17.06
N VAL A 465 -22.59 47.45 16.08
CA VAL A 465 -23.37 48.36 15.23
C VAL A 465 -24.39 49.13 16.08
N THR A 466 -25.08 48.48 16.99
CA THR A 466 -26.09 49.13 17.86
C THR A 466 -25.43 50.14 18.81
N ARG A 467 -24.30 49.80 19.44
CA ARG A 467 -23.56 50.71 20.34
C ARG A 467 -22.95 51.89 19.60
N GLY A 468 -22.57 51.70 18.34
CA GLY A 468 -22.01 52.75 17.50
C GLY A 468 -23.03 53.65 16.80
N ASP A 469 -24.31 53.29 16.79
CA ASP A 469 -25.39 53.98 16.07
C ASP A 469 -25.90 55.20 16.86
N LEU A 470 -25.14 56.29 16.75
CA LEU A 470 -25.36 57.52 17.52
C LEU A 470 -26.28 58.52 16.80
N TYR A 471 -26.60 58.29 15.53
CA TYR A 471 -27.32 59.19 14.65
C TYR A 471 -28.55 58.51 14.01
N PRO A 472 -29.73 59.16 14.04
CA PRO A 472 -30.05 60.41 14.72
C PRO A 472 -29.93 60.31 16.24
N ALA A 473 -29.46 61.40 16.86
CA ALA A 473 -29.17 61.43 18.29
C ALA A 473 -30.34 60.92 19.16
N GLY A 474 -30.07 59.90 19.96
CA GLY A 474 -31.01 59.30 20.91
C GLY A 474 -31.98 58.27 20.32
N THR A 475 -31.94 58.01 19.01
CA THR A 475 -32.76 56.95 18.40
C THR A 475 -31.97 55.99 17.52
N GLY A 476 -30.84 56.40 16.94
CA GLY A 476 -30.12 55.64 15.93
C GLY A 476 -30.96 55.43 14.66
N ASP A 477 -30.35 55.00 13.56
CA ASP A 477 -31.08 54.54 12.35
C ASP A 477 -30.70 53.13 11.87
N GLY A 478 -29.86 52.44 12.64
CA GLY A 478 -29.36 51.10 12.40
C GLY A 478 -28.19 51.06 11.40
N VAL A 479 -27.64 52.21 11.00
CA VAL A 479 -26.57 52.28 10.00
C VAL A 479 -25.42 53.14 10.52
N LEU A 480 -24.23 52.54 10.62
CA LEU A 480 -23.02 53.29 10.97
C LEU A 480 -22.57 54.17 9.80
N THR A 481 -22.76 55.47 9.94
CA THR A 481 -22.38 56.49 8.97
C THR A 481 -21.24 57.38 9.48
N ILE A 482 -20.82 58.33 8.65
CA ILE A 482 -19.85 59.34 9.06
C ILE A 482 -20.44 60.31 10.10
N GLN A 483 -21.77 60.43 10.19
CA GLN A 483 -22.44 61.24 11.21
C GLN A 483 -22.26 60.62 12.60
N ASP A 484 -22.40 59.31 12.70
CA ASP A 484 -22.17 58.54 13.93
C ASP A 484 -20.71 58.64 14.39
N LEU A 485 -19.78 58.47 13.45
CA LEU A 485 -18.35 58.62 13.70
C LEU A 485 -18.01 60.02 14.27
N LEU A 486 -18.64 61.07 13.75
CA LEU A 486 -18.45 62.44 14.22
C LEU A 486 -19.04 62.66 15.62
N LEU A 487 -20.17 62.04 15.93
CA LEU A 487 -20.78 62.06 17.27
C LEU A 487 -19.91 61.31 18.27
N LEU A 488 -19.35 60.16 17.90
CA LEU A 488 -18.43 59.39 18.72
C LEU A 488 -17.15 60.20 19.02
N GLN A 489 -16.55 60.84 18.01
CA GLN A 489 -15.43 61.77 18.22
C GLN A 489 -15.78 62.86 19.24
N LYS A 490 -16.98 63.41 19.14
CA LYS A 490 -17.45 64.45 20.06
C LYS A 490 -17.67 63.92 21.49
N LEU A 491 -18.15 62.69 21.66
CA LEU A 491 -18.28 62.06 22.98
C LEU A 491 -16.91 61.87 23.64
N ILE A 492 -15.93 61.34 22.89
CA ILE A 492 -14.56 61.11 23.38
C ILE A 492 -13.86 62.42 23.77
N LEU A 493 -14.09 63.51 23.04
CA LEU A 493 -13.47 64.82 23.32
C LEU A 493 -14.09 65.56 24.51
N ASN A 494 -15.29 65.16 24.97
CA ASN A 494 -16.00 65.81 26.07
C ASN A 494 -15.99 65.02 27.39
N ASN A 495 -15.59 63.75 27.35
CA ASN A 495 -15.21 62.96 28.52
C ASN A 495 -13.74 63.24 28.89
#